data_AF-A0A3M1H329-F1
#
_entry.id   AF-A0A3M1H329-F1
#
_cell.length_a   1.000
_cell.length_b   1.000
_cell.length_c   1.000
_cell.angle_alpha   90.00
_cell.angle_beta   90.00
_cell.angle_gamma   90.00
#
_symmetry.space_group_name_H-M   'P 1'
#
loop_
_entity.id
_entity.type
_entity.pdbx_description
1 polymer ?
#
loop_
_entity_poly.entity_id
_entity_poly.type
_entity_poly.pdbx_seq_one_letter_code
_entity_poly.pdbx_strand_id
1 'polypeptide(L)'
;MSSMDFHKSKFSFFHFGVGALFFFILSGKNLSPSKEPPKHFRFLLQNLTHPDWNTRRITTETLISLGKKSLPWLYKAYKHSKAIEAKWRLRFCIETIEKGEKKNQNFLSWLFQDGNFIKSVSSGDFFCLSSKEWRIICLDYYFRDPYHEKVLYLLHHSPPKYWASFTLEVVSKGEWDKAYLFFEILAAKAPFKAKNALEILLSHSNQELQKRGLYLLGFFPKLMTSKIYNILMKFVQNKDPWIRAYALKALNSKKGKKIDLLLLKALKDSHPLVRKIVKLELRLRPFLRSIELYLYLLEQKDSQSKIVALKGLSILGERKVLPLIRENLDSTDPSIQAEAIMALGRYQDYQSIPKIIPFLHRKEPSLKLAALWALGKMGKKKVIPHLIRASYDKHPFIRKMAIESLSHYYDPRVLERFIIALDDPSPDVRWASIQGLRKWTGLFFGYAPWEKKESQHIAILGWKKWWRTQKK
;
A
#
# COMPACT_ATOMS: atom_id res chain seq x y z
N MET A 1 48.02 -66.50 -40.30
CA MET A 1 49.47 -66.32 -40.08
C MET A 1 49.83 -64.87 -40.36
N SER A 2 50.50 -64.24 -39.39
CA SER A 2 51.52 -63.18 -39.50
C SER A 2 51.31 -61.91 -40.37
N SER A 3 51.24 -60.78 -39.65
CA SER A 3 52.08 -59.55 -39.75
C SER A 3 51.99 -58.54 -40.91
N MET A 4 51.73 -57.27 -40.49
CA MET A 4 52.28 -55.96 -40.92
C MET A 4 51.86 -55.42 -42.31
N ASP A 5 51.52 -54.16 -42.57
CA ASP A 5 51.53 -52.83 -41.91
C ASP A 5 50.44 -51.96 -42.64
N PHE A 6 49.85 -50.85 -42.17
CA PHE A 6 50.43 -49.57 -41.76
C PHE A 6 49.37 -48.70 -41.03
N HIS A 7 49.76 -48.10 -39.91
CA HIS A 7 48.96 -47.28 -39.00
C HIS A 7 49.48 -45.82 -39.01
N LYS A 8 48.61 -44.85 -38.67
CA LYS A 8 48.87 -43.47 -38.17
C LYS A 8 49.02 -42.32 -39.19
N SER A 9 48.04 -41.39 -39.21
CA SER A 9 48.36 -39.94 -39.28
C SER A 9 47.27 -38.91 -38.89
N LYS A 10 45.99 -39.26 -38.64
CA LYS A 10 44.97 -38.21 -38.28
C LYS A 10 44.24 -38.36 -36.95
N PHE A 11 44.44 -39.46 -36.22
CA PHE A 11 43.84 -39.68 -34.89
C PHE A 11 44.80 -39.46 -33.70
N SER A 12 46.10 -39.24 -33.94
CA SER A 12 47.12 -39.22 -32.87
C SER A 12 47.33 -37.88 -32.17
N PHE A 13 46.81 -36.75 -32.68
CA PHE A 13 47.04 -35.44 -32.04
C PHE A 13 46.02 -35.09 -30.94
N PHE A 14 44.78 -35.59 -31.03
CA PHE A 14 43.74 -35.29 -30.04
C PHE A 14 43.88 -36.09 -28.74
N HIS A 15 44.31 -37.36 -28.84
CA HIS A 15 44.57 -38.20 -27.66
C HIS A 15 45.84 -37.80 -26.89
N PHE A 16 46.86 -37.26 -27.58
CA PHE A 16 48.07 -36.78 -26.90
C PHE A 16 47.79 -35.54 -26.04
N GLY A 17 46.92 -34.64 -26.50
CA GLY A 17 46.56 -33.43 -25.76
C GLY A 17 45.70 -33.71 -24.52
N VAL A 18 44.72 -34.62 -24.62
CA VAL A 18 43.82 -34.98 -23.51
C VAL A 18 44.50 -35.94 -22.53
N GLY A 19 45.29 -36.90 -23.03
CA GLY A 19 46.07 -37.83 -22.20
C GLY A 19 47.17 -37.16 -21.40
N ALA A 20 47.90 -36.21 -22.00
CA ALA A 20 48.88 -35.40 -21.27
C ALA A 20 48.24 -34.50 -20.21
N LEU A 21 47.02 -33.98 -20.46
CA LEU A 21 46.22 -33.23 -19.48
C LEU A 21 45.78 -34.12 -18.32
N PHE A 22 45.34 -35.35 -18.59
CA PHE A 22 44.96 -36.32 -17.55
C PHE A 22 46.14 -36.67 -16.63
N PHE A 23 47.33 -36.90 -17.22
CA PHE A 23 48.56 -37.12 -16.45
C PHE A 23 48.97 -35.89 -15.62
N PHE A 24 48.78 -34.68 -16.16
CA PHE A 24 49.05 -33.43 -15.43
C PHE A 24 48.08 -33.19 -14.27
N ILE A 25 46.80 -33.57 -14.42
CA ILE A 25 45.75 -33.47 -13.40
C ILE A 25 46.01 -34.44 -12.25
N LEU A 26 46.43 -35.68 -12.55
CA LEU A 26 46.78 -36.70 -11.56
C LEU A 26 48.08 -36.38 -10.79
N SER A 27 49.01 -35.64 -11.40
CA SER A 27 50.29 -35.28 -10.77
C SER A 27 50.21 -34.29 -9.60
N GLY A 28 49.01 -33.79 -9.26
CA GLY A 28 48.78 -32.97 -8.06
C GLY A 28 49.43 -31.58 -8.05
N LYS A 29 50.14 -31.17 -9.11
CA LYS A 29 50.82 -29.86 -9.14
C LYS A 29 49.82 -28.70 -9.10
N ASN A 30 49.98 -27.82 -8.12
CA ASN A 30 49.22 -26.57 -8.02
C ASN A 30 49.61 -25.63 -9.16
N LEU A 31 48.62 -25.25 -9.98
CA LEU A 31 48.80 -24.30 -11.07
C LEU A 31 48.65 -22.88 -10.51
N SER A 32 49.76 -22.12 -10.52
CA SER A 32 49.76 -20.72 -10.08
C SER A 32 49.01 -19.81 -11.07
N PRO A 33 48.14 -18.90 -10.61
CA PRO A 33 47.44 -17.92 -11.46
C PRO A 33 48.37 -16.96 -12.23
N SER A 34 49.63 -16.84 -11.81
CA SER A 34 50.61 -15.89 -12.35
C SER A 34 51.40 -16.40 -13.56
N LYS A 35 51.26 -17.67 -13.96
CA LYS A 35 51.94 -18.23 -15.13
C LYS A 35 51.01 -18.31 -16.33
N GLU A 36 51.58 -18.16 -17.53
CA GLU A 36 50.86 -18.35 -18.79
C GLU A 36 50.13 -19.70 -18.82
N PRO A 37 48.92 -19.78 -19.41
CA PRO A 37 48.19 -21.03 -19.49
C PRO A 37 49.06 -22.11 -20.18
N PRO A 38 49.11 -23.34 -19.64
CA PRO A 38 49.84 -24.42 -20.29
C PRO A 38 49.39 -24.56 -21.75
N LYS A 39 50.31 -24.90 -22.67
CA LYS A 39 50.05 -24.92 -24.14
C LYS A 39 48.75 -25.64 -24.52
N HIS A 40 48.42 -26.72 -23.80
CA HIS A 40 47.18 -27.48 -24.01
C HIS A 40 45.89 -26.71 -23.64
N PHE A 41 45.94 -25.78 -22.69
CA PHE A 41 44.81 -24.93 -22.33
C PHE A 41 44.54 -23.86 -23.40
N ARG A 42 45.59 -23.31 -24.03
CA ARG A 42 45.43 -22.41 -25.19
C ARG A 42 44.73 -23.11 -26.34
N PHE A 43 45.05 -24.38 -26.58
CA PHE A 43 44.40 -25.20 -27.60
C PHE A 43 42.92 -25.45 -27.29
N LEU A 44 42.57 -25.76 -26.04
CA LEU A 44 41.16 -25.87 -25.60
C LEU A 44 40.42 -24.54 -25.77
N LEU A 45 41.02 -23.40 -25.42
CA LEU A 45 40.37 -22.10 -25.62
C LEU A 45 40.12 -21.78 -27.10
N GLN A 46 41.06 -22.13 -27.99
CA GLN A 46 40.88 -21.99 -29.45
C GLN A 46 39.72 -22.86 -29.95
N ASN A 47 39.55 -24.07 -29.41
CA ASN A 47 38.48 -24.97 -29.81
C ASN A 47 37.06 -24.48 -29.41
N LEU A 48 36.93 -23.49 -28.54
CA LEU A 48 35.65 -22.84 -28.25
C LEU A 48 35.12 -22.01 -29.46
N THR A 49 36.00 -21.67 -30.41
CA THR A 49 35.63 -21.04 -31.69
C THR A 49 35.50 -22.01 -32.85
N HIS A 50 35.79 -23.29 -32.64
CA HIS A 50 35.82 -24.28 -33.71
C HIS A 50 34.44 -24.36 -34.39
N PRO A 51 34.34 -24.45 -35.74
CA PRO A 51 33.06 -24.45 -36.44
C PRO A 51 32.18 -25.67 -36.12
N ASP A 52 32.79 -26.81 -35.81
CA ASP A 52 32.07 -28.02 -35.38
C ASP A 52 31.52 -27.93 -33.94
N TRP A 53 30.25 -28.35 -33.76
CA TRP A 53 29.54 -28.30 -32.50
C TRP A 53 30.06 -29.30 -31.47
N ASN A 54 30.38 -30.52 -31.88
CA ASN A 54 30.89 -31.55 -30.95
C ASN A 54 32.23 -31.13 -30.35
N THR A 55 33.09 -30.52 -31.16
CA THR A 55 34.37 -29.97 -30.72
C THR A 55 34.19 -28.88 -29.67
N ARG A 56 33.27 -27.92 -29.90
CA ARG A 56 32.95 -26.88 -28.90
C ARG A 56 32.36 -27.48 -27.62
N ARG A 57 31.44 -28.44 -27.74
CA ARG A 57 30.79 -29.09 -26.59
C ARG A 57 31.78 -29.89 -25.75
N ILE A 58 32.57 -30.78 -26.36
CA ILE A 58 33.56 -31.60 -25.66
C ILE A 58 34.62 -30.71 -25.01
N THR A 59 35.04 -29.65 -25.69
CA THR A 59 35.95 -28.65 -25.13
C THR A 59 35.35 -27.96 -23.91
N THR A 60 34.08 -27.59 -23.99
CA THR A 60 33.32 -27.02 -22.87
C THR A 60 33.25 -28.01 -21.71
N GLU A 61 32.79 -29.24 -21.94
CA GLU A 61 32.70 -30.32 -20.93
C GLU A 61 34.07 -30.66 -20.30
N THR A 62 35.15 -30.61 -21.09
CA THR A 62 36.52 -30.82 -20.61
C THR A 62 36.97 -29.68 -19.71
N LEU A 63 36.73 -28.42 -20.11
CA LEU A 63 36.99 -27.27 -19.27
C LEU A 63 36.16 -27.32 -17.96
N ILE A 64 34.97 -27.95 -18.01
CA ILE A 64 34.04 -28.07 -16.86
C ILE A 64 34.66 -29.03 -15.86
N SER A 65 35.14 -30.19 -16.33
CA SER A 65 35.83 -31.17 -15.49
C SER A 65 37.10 -30.65 -14.82
N LEU A 66 37.72 -29.59 -15.36
CA LEU A 66 38.89 -28.93 -14.76
C LEU A 66 38.53 -28.00 -13.59
N GLY A 67 37.25 -27.65 -13.43
CA GLY A 67 36.71 -26.87 -12.32
C GLY A 67 37.48 -25.57 -12.03
N LYS A 68 37.79 -25.33 -10.76
CA LYS A 68 38.46 -24.09 -10.29
C LYS A 68 39.79 -23.76 -10.98
N LYS A 69 40.52 -24.77 -11.45
CA LYS A 69 41.89 -24.58 -11.97
C LYS A 69 41.91 -23.84 -13.32
N SER A 70 40.79 -23.82 -14.04
CA SER A 70 40.67 -23.14 -15.34
C SER A 70 40.22 -21.66 -15.24
N LEU A 71 39.75 -21.23 -14.07
CA LEU A 71 39.12 -19.91 -13.85
C LEU A 71 40.01 -18.69 -14.20
N PRO A 72 41.29 -18.61 -13.76
CA PRO A 72 42.13 -17.45 -14.05
C PRO A 72 42.42 -17.27 -15.55
N TRP A 73 42.43 -18.38 -16.30
CA TRP A 73 42.70 -18.37 -17.73
C TRP A 73 41.42 -18.16 -18.55
N LEU A 74 40.26 -18.64 -18.08
CA LEU A 74 38.94 -18.23 -18.60
C LEU A 74 38.74 -16.72 -18.44
N TYR A 75 39.15 -16.14 -17.31
CA TYR A 75 39.14 -14.70 -17.05
C TYR A 75 40.00 -13.92 -18.08
N LYS A 76 41.25 -14.34 -18.28
CA LYS A 76 42.15 -13.68 -19.24
C LYS A 76 41.67 -13.85 -20.70
N ALA A 77 41.06 -14.98 -21.03
CA ALA A 77 40.51 -15.24 -22.36
C ALA A 77 39.20 -14.48 -22.63
N TYR A 78 38.37 -14.24 -21.61
CA TYR A 78 37.11 -13.50 -21.74
C TYR A 78 37.34 -12.05 -22.17
N LYS A 79 38.32 -11.39 -21.54
CA LYS A 79 38.67 -9.96 -21.76
C LYS A 79 39.10 -9.63 -23.20
N HIS A 80 39.41 -10.65 -24.01
CA HIS A 80 39.97 -10.50 -25.37
C HIS A 80 39.25 -11.33 -26.45
N SER A 81 38.02 -11.78 -26.22
CA SER A 81 37.34 -12.76 -27.10
C SER A 81 36.25 -12.20 -28.03
N LYS A 82 36.04 -12.86 -29.19
CA LYS A 82 34.92 -12.57 -30.13
C LYS A 82 33.59 -13.14 -29.61
N ALA A 83 32.45 -12.57 -30.05
CA ALA A 83 31.11 -12.79 -29.49
C ALA A 83 30.64 -14.26 -29.35
N ILE A 84 31.06 -15.16 -30.25
CA ILE A 84 30.72 -16.58 -30.19
C ILE A 84 31.37 -17.27 -28.97
N GLU A 85 32.57 -16.87 -28.57
CA GLU A 85 33.29 -17.47 -27.44
C GLU A 85 32.66 -17.08 -26.10
N ALA A 86 32.20 -15.84 -25.96
CA ALA A 86 31.53 -15.36 -24.76
C ALA A 86 30.21 -16.12 -24.51
N LYS A 87 29.45 -16.43 -25.57
CA LYS A 87 28.19 -17.18 -25.51
C LYS A 87 28.36 -18.58 -24.92
N TRP A 88 29.38 -19.32 -25.38
CA TRP A 88 29.65 -20.68 -24.91
C TRP A 88 30.28 -20.71 -23.51
N ARG A 89 31.06 -19.68 -23.15
CA ARG A 89 31.66 -19.53 -21.82
C ARG A 89 30.64 -19.14 -20.73
N LEU A 90 29.57 -18.42 -21.09
CA LEU A 90 28.44 -18.18 -20.18
C LEU A 90 27.62 -19.46 -19.95
N ARG A 91 27.37 -20.21 -21.02
CA ARG A 91 26.69 -21.52 -20.95
C ARG A 91 27.44 -22.52 -20.06
N PHE A 92 28.77 -22.58 -20.22
CA PHE A 92 29.68 -23.33 -19.36
C PHE A 92 29.51 -23.02 -17.85
N CYS A 93 29.44 -21.73 -17.51
CA CYS A 93 29.31 -21.29 -16.13
C CYS A 93 27.95 -21.64 -15.53
N ILE A 94 26.91 -21.75 -16.37
CA ILE A 94 25.55 -22.11 -15.97
C ILE A 94 25.45 -23.64 -15.77
N GLU A 95 25.92 -24.45 -16.72
CA GLU A 95 25.84 -25.92 -16.66
C GLU A 95 26.70 -26.53 -15.53
N THR A 96 27.78 -25.86 -15.10
CA THR A 96 28.60 -26.29 -13.96
C THR A 96 27.93 -26.08 -12.60
N ILE A 97 26.99 -25.14 -12.52
CA ILE A 97 26.24 -24.84 -11.29
C ILE A 97 25.10 -25.83 -11.10
N GLU A 98 24.46 -26.26 -12.18
CA GLU A 98 23.45 -27.33 -12.17
C GLU A 98 24.00 -28.65 -11.60
N LYS A 99 25.33 -28.86 -11.69
CA LYS A 99 26.03 -30.02 -11.12
C LYS A 99 26.44 -29.88 -9.65
N GLY A 100 26.01 -28.84 -8.93
CA GLY A 100 26.25 -28.70 -7.48
C GLY A 100 27.55 -27.96 -7.09
N GLU A 101 28.23 -27.38 -8.07
CA GLU A 101 29.36 -26.44 -8.01
C GLU A 101 29.27 -25.22 -7.05
N LYS A 102 29.18 -25.36 -5.71
CA LYS A 102 29.11 -24.20 -4.77
C LYS A 102 30.19 -23.12 -4.99
N LYS A 103 31.36 -23.51 -5.49
CA LYS A 103 32.50 -22.62 -5.74
C LYS A 103 32.33 -21.71 -6.98
N ASN A 104 31.40 -22.03 -7.89
CA ASN A 104 31.06 -21.20 -9.06
C ASN A 104 29.99 -20.12 -8.78
N GLN A 105 29.30 -20.18 -7.64
CA GLN A 105 28.43 -19.09 -7.18
C GLN A 105 29.22 -17.80 -6.92
N ASN A 106 30.46 -17.92 -6.42
CA ASN A 106 31.38 -16.81 -6.22
C ASN A 106 31.85 -16.21 -7.55
N PHE A 107 32.02 -17.04 -8.58
CA PHE A 107 32.36 -16.57 -9.92
C PHE A 107 31.22 -15.75 -10.53
N LEU A 108 29.96 -16.19 -10.42
CA LEU A 108 28.81 -15.38 -10.82
C LEU A 108 28.70 -14.10 -9.99
N SER A 109 28.89 -14.18 -8.68
CA SER A 109 28.86 -12.99 -7.81
C SER A 109 29.90 -11.96 -8.26
N TRP A 110 31.09 -12.41 -8.63
CA TRP A 110 32.15 -11.58 -9.17
C TRP A 110 31.84 -11.07 -10.59
N LEU A 111 31.32 -11.92 -11.49
CA LEU A 111 30.96 -11.55 -12.87
C LEU A 111 29.86 -10.46 -12.88
N PHE A 112 28.90 -10.54 -11.95
CA PHE A 112 27.86 -9.53 -11.75
C PHE A 112 28.32 -8.31 -10.93
N GLN A 113 29.54 -8.32 -10.37
CA GLN A 113 30.19 -7.16 -9.76
C GLN A 113 31.17 -6.47 -10.72
N ASP A 114 31.53 -7.11 -11.84
CA ASP A 114 32.37 -6.51 -12.89
C ASP A 114 31.55 -5.51 -13.72
N GLY A 115 31.79 -4.22 -13.49
CA GLY A 115 31.12 -3.12 -14.18
C GLY A 115 31.30 -3.13 -15.70
N ASN A 116 32.35 -3.77 -16.23
CA ASN A 116 32.55 -3.89 -17.68
C ASN A 116 31.63 -4.94 -18.31
N PHE A 117 31.37 -6.04 -17.60
CA PHE A 117 30.41 -7.07 -18.02
C PHE A 117 29.00 -6.48 -18.11
N ILE A 118 28.61 -5.75 -17.06
CA ILE A 118 27.33 -5.04 -16.98
C ILE A 118 27.23 -4.01 -18.11
N LYS A 119 28.25 -3.16 -18.30
CA LYS A 119 28.28 -2.16 -19.39
C LYS A 119 28.10 -2.82 -20.75
N SER A 120 28.81 -3.92 -21.02
CA SER A 120 28.77 -4.64 -22.30
C SER A 120 27.43 -5.36 -22.56
N VAL A 121 26.77 -5.83 -21.51
CA VAL A 121 25.39 -6.37 -21.60
C VAL A 121 24.38 -5.25 -21.84
N SER A 122 24.59 -4.09 -21.20
CA SER A 122 23.69 -2.94 -21.28
C SER A 122 23.83 -2.10 -22.56
N SER A 123 25.00 -2.10 -23.20
CA SER A 123 25.27 -1.32 -24.43
C SER A 123 24.64 -1.93 -25.69
N GLY A 124 24.17 -3.19 -25.62
CA GLY A 124 23.52 -3.85 -26.76
C GLY A 124 24.49 -4.33 -27.86
N ASP A 125 25.81 -4.25 -27.64
CA ASP A 125 26.84 -4.68 -28.60
C ASP A 125 26.92 -6.21 -28.80
N PHE A 126 26.12 -6.98 -28.06
CA PHE A 126 25.94 -8.42 -28.23
C PHE A 126 24.60 -8.73 -28.91
N PHE A 127 24.62 -8.87 -30.23
CA PHE A 127 23.48 -9.32 -31.06
C PHE A 127 23.01 -10.78 -30.80
N CYS A 128 23.38 -11.42 -29.69
CA CYS A 128 23.25 -12.88 -29.51
C CYS A 128 22.67 -13.37 -28.17
N LEU A 129 21.94 -12.54 -27.44
CA LEU A 129 20.93 -13.06 -26.50
C LEU A 129 19.58 -12.58 -27.00
N SER A 130 18.87 -13.46 -27.72
CA SER A 130 17.49 -13.18 -28.10
C SER A 130 16.68 -12.88 -26.83
N SER A 131 15.63 -12.08 -26.97
CA SER A 131 14.70 -11.79 -25.87
C SER A 131 14.19 -13.05 -25.17
N LYS A 132 14.26 -14.22 -25.81
CA LYS A 132 13.83 -15.51 -25.27
C LYS A 132 14.84 -16.12 -24.29
N GLU A 133 16.13 -16.08 -24.58
CA GLU A 133 17.18 -16.68 -23.73
C GLU A 133 17.41 -15.87 -22.45
N TRP A 134 17.32 -14.54 -22.54
CA TRP A 134 17.32 -13.64 -21.38
C TRP A 134 16.12 -13.86 -20.44
N ARG A 135 14.94 -14.11 -21.01
CA ARG A 135 13.71 -14.40 -20.25
C ARG A 135 13.83 -15.72 -19.50
N ILE A 136 14.38 -16.76 -20.13
CA ILE A 136 14.54 -18.09 -19.50
C ILE A 136 15.41 -18.00 -18.25
N ILE A 137 16.55 -17.30 -18.31
CA ILE A 137 17.45 -17.14 -17.15
C ILE A 137 16.74 -16.39 -16.01
N CYS A 138 16.03 -15.30 -16.31
CA CYS A 138 15.33 -14.54 -15.28
C CYS A 138 14.17 -15.34 -14.67
N LEU A 139 13.41 -16.11 -15.47
CA LEU A 139 12.33 -16.98 -14.99
C LEU A 139 12.86 -18.10 -14.10
N ASP A 140 13.93 -18.79 -14.53
CA ASP A 140 14.50 -19.92 -13.79
C ASP A 140 15.02 -19.47 -12.40
N TYR A 141 15.76 -18.35 -12.33
CA TYR A 141 16.19 -17.80 -11.05
C TYR A 141 15.01 -17.31 -10.19
N TYR A 142 14.05 -16.63 -10.80
CA TYR A 142 12.90 -16.10 -10.09
C TYR A 142 11.99 -17.19 -9.50
N PHE A 143 11.77 -18.29 -10.23
CA PHE A 143 10.97 -19.41 -9.72
C PHE A 143 11.70 -20.21 -8.63
N ARG A 144 13.05 -20.15 -8.58
CA ARG A 144 13.88 -20.75 -7.53
C ARG A 144 14.01 -19.86 -6.30
N ASP A 145 14.36 -18.58 -6.47
CA ASP A 145 14.51 -17.59 -5.41
C ASP A 145 14.18 -16.17 -5.92
N PRO A 146 12.96 -15.66 -5.66
CA PRO A 146 12.52 -14.36 -6.15
C PRO A 146 13.17 -13.17 -5.41
N TYR A 147 13.81 -13.38 -4.26
CA TYR A 147 14.49 -12.34 -3.47
C TYR A 147 15.97 -12.22 -3.81
N HIS A 148 16.47 -13.07 -4.70
CA HIS A 148 17.87 -13.11 -5.04
C HIS A 148 18.32 -11.77 -5.67
N GLU A 149 19.34 -11.13 -5.09
CA GLU A 149 19.82 -9.79 -5.50
C GLU A 149 20.15 -9.69 -7.00
N LYS A 150 20.58 -10.79 -7.61
CA LYS A 150 20.82 -10.91 -9.06
C LYS A 150 19.55 -10.78 -9.91
N VAL A 151 18.41 -11.32 -9.47
CA VAL A 151 17.12 -11.11 -10.16
C VAL A 151 16.76 -9.62 -10.12
N LEU A 152 16.92 -8.99 -8.95
CA LEU A 152 16.72 -7.54 -8.75
C LEU A 152 17.63 -6.68 -9.62
N TYR A 153 18.91 -7.06 -9.69
CA TYR A 153 19.92 -6.37 -10.49
C TYR A 153 19.63 -6.46 -11.99
N LEU A 154 19.27 -7.66 -12.45
CA LEU A 154 18.91 -7.92 -13.84
C LEU A 154 17.64 -7.18 -14.24
N LEU A 155 16.65 -7.06 -13.34
CA LEU A 155 15.44 -6.27 -13.55
C LEU A 155 15.72 -4.77 -13.73
N HIS A 156 16.72 -4.26 -13.02
CA HIS A 156 17.10 -2.86 -13.03
C HIS A 156 17.74 -2.43 -14.37
N HIS A 157 18.66 -3.23 -14.90
CA HIS A 157 19.59 -2.82 -15.97
C HIS A 157 19.19 -3.22 -17.41
N SER A 158 17.99 -3.72 -17.60
CA SER A 158 17.54 -4.37 -18.84
C SER A 158 16.44 -3.56 -19.55
N PRO A 159 16.39 -3.57 -20.90
CA PRO A 159 15.60 -2.60 -21.67
C PRO A 159 14.08 -2.70 -21.43
N PRO A 160 13.37 -1.57 -21.20
CA PRO A 160 11.95 -1.54 -20.83
C PRO A 160 11.00 -2.33 -21.77
N LYS A 161 11.28 -2.37 -23.08
CA LYS A 161 10.43 -3.03 -24.09
C LYS A 161 10.31 -4.55 -23.92
N TYR A 162 11.23 -5.19 -23.21
CA TYR A 162 11.26 -6.64 -23.05
C TYR A 162 10.60 -7.14 -21.75
N TRP A 163 10.24 -6.23 -20.85
CA TRP A 163 9.67 -6.55 -19.54
C TRP A 163 8.16 -6.72 -19.58
N ALA A 164 7.45 -5.99 -20.45
CA ALA A 164 6.01 -6.13 -20.63
C ALA A 164 5.55 -7.59 -20.79
N SER A 165 6.14 -8.28 -21.76
CA SER A 165 5.87 -9.69 -22.04
C SER A 165 6.36 -10.61 -20.91
N PHE A 166 7.45 -10.26 -20.22
CA PHE A 166 7.99 -11.05 -19.11
C PHE A 166 7.11 -10.93 -17.86
N THR A 167 6.71 -9.71 -17.49
CA THR A 167 5.75 -9.46 -16.40
C THR A 167 4.41 -10.10 -16.73
N LEU A 168 3.93 -10.00 -17.98
CA LEU A 168 2.77 -10.76 -18.43
C LEU A 168 2.96 -12.26 -18.25
N GLU A 169 4.12 -12.82 -18.60
CA GLU A 169 4.38 -14.26 -18.50
C GLU A 169 4.44 -14.73 -17.04
N VAL A 170 5.16 -14.00 -16.18
CA VAL A 170 5.19 -14.25 -14.73
C VAL A 170 3.81 -14.11 -14.11
N VAL A 171 3.10 -13.02 -14.44
CA VAL A 171 1.75 -12.75 -13.93
C VAL A 171 0.69 -13.64 -14.60
N SER A 172 0.95 -14.29 -15.73
CA SER A 172 -0.03 -15.20 -16.38
C SER A 172 0.17 -16.66 -16.00
N LYS A 173 1.43 -17.10 -15.88
CA LYS A 173 1.80 -18.51 -15.69
C LYS A 173 2.30 -18.83 -14.28
N GLY A 174 2.76 -17.82 -13.53
CA GLY A 174 3.33 -18.01 -12.20
C GLY A 174 2.28 -18.13 -11.09
N GLU A 175 2.70 -18.75 -9.98
CA GLU A 175 2.00 -18.70 -8.69
C GLU A 175 1.80 -17.24 -8.28
N TRP A 176 0.61 -16.94 -7.77
CA TRP A 176 0.21 -15.56 -7.50
C TRP A 176 1.13 -14.83 -6.52
N ASP A 177 1.53 -15.50 -5.45
CA ASP A 177 2.37 -14.89 -4.39
C ASP A 177 3.73 -14.47 -4.92
N LYS A 178 4.32 -15.30 -5.79
CA LYS A 178 5.54 -14.96 -6.50
C LYS A 178 5.26 -13.76 -7.40
N ALA A 179 4.24 -13.84 -8.26
CA ALA A 179 3.94 -12.80 -9.25
C ALA A 179 3.69 -11.42 -8.63
N TYR A 180 3.02 -11.41 -7.47
CA TYR A 180 2.81 -10.20 -6.67
C TYR A 180 4.14 -9.63 -6.16
N LEU A 181 4.98 -10.44 -5.53
CA LEU A 181 6.28 -10.02 -5.00
C LEU A 181 7.19 -9.44 -6.09
N PHE A 182 7.21 -10.06 -7.26
CA PHE A 182 7.92 -9.55 -8.42
C PHE A 182 7.43 -8.17 -8.84
N PHE A 183 6.12 -8.01 -8.89
CA PHE A 183 5.51 -6.76 -9.26
C PHE A 183 5.77 -5.67 -8.20
N GLU A 184 5.77 -6.02 -6.92
CA GLU A 184 6.13 -5.13 -5.82
C GLU A 184 7.55 -4.58 -5.98
N ILE A 185 8.52 -5.46 -6.23
CA ILE A 185 9.90 -5.11 -6.54
C ILE A 185 9.96 -4.17 -7.75
N LEU A 186 9.25 -4.52 -8.83
CA LEU A 186 9.21 -3.72 -10.06
C LEU A 186 8.62 -2.34 -9.80
N ALA A 187 7.56 -2.25 -9.01
CA ALA A 187 6.91 -1.00 -8.62
C ALA A 187 7.84 -0.10 -7.80
N ALA A 188 8.62 -0.70 -6.88
CA ALA A 188 9.56 0.01 -6.02
C ALA A 188 10.81 0.51 -6.78
N LYS A 189 11.39 -0.31 -7.66
CA LYS A 189 12.68 -0.02 -8.30
C LYS A 189 12.57 0.58 -9.70
N ALA A 190 11.47 0.30 -10.42
CA ALA A 190 11.27 0.76 -11.80
C ALA A 190 9.80 1.14 -12.06
N PRO A 191 9.28 2.20 -11.41
CA PRO A 191 7.85 2.54 -11.45
C PRO A 191 7.31 2.83 -12.86
N PHE A 192 8.14 3.36 -13.77
CA PHE A 192 7.75 3.55 -15.17
C PHE A 192 7.49 2.20 -15.88
N LYS A 193 8.32 1.18 -15.62
CA LYS A 193 8.12 -0.17 -16.17
C LYS A 193 6.89 -0.85 -15.55
N ALA A 194 6.69 -0.67 -14.23
CA ALA A 194 5.51 -1.19 -13.55
C ALA A 194 4.20 -0.58 -14.11
N LYS A 195 4.19 0.72 -14.41
CA LYS A 195 3.09 1.40 -15.12
C LYS A 195 2.80 0.77 -16.48
N ASN A 196 3.82 0.58 -17.31
CA ASN A 196 3.66 -0.05 -18.63
C ASN A 196 3.16 -1.48 -18.53
N ALA A 197 3.64 -2.27 -17.56
CA ALA A 197 3.16 -3.62 -17.32
C ALA A 197 1.67 -3.65 -16.95
N LEU A 198 1.22 -2.75 -16.07
CA LEU A 198 -0.21 -2.61 -15.73
C LEU A 198 -1.04 -2.20 -16.94
N GLU A 199 -0.56 -1.25 -17.75
CA GLU A 199 -1.26 -0.85 -18.98
C GLU A 199 -1.49 -2.05 -19.91
N ILE A 200 -0.51 -2.94 -20.02
CA ILE A 200 -0.58 -4.11 -20.91
C ILE A 200 -1.48 -5.18 -20.32
N LEU A 201 -1.37 -5.47 -19.02
CA LEU A 201 -2.28 -6.40 -18.31
C LEU A 201 -3.74 -5.97 -18.44
N LEU A 202 -4.01 -4.68 -18.22
CA LEU A 202 -5.36 -4.12 -18.28
C LEU A 202 -5.87 -3.97 -19.71
N SER A 203 -5.00 -3.86 -20.72
CA SER A 203 -5.41 -3.80 -22.13
C SER A 203 -5.53 -5.18 -22.78
N HIS A 204 -5.17 -6.25 -22.08
CA HIS A 204 -5.17 -7.60 -22.65
C HIS A 204 -6.60 -8.08 -22.94
N SER A 205 -6.77 -8.90 -23.97
CA SER A 205 -8.06 -9.55 -24.30
C SER A 205 -8.51 -10.59 -23.26
N ASN A 206 -7.61 -11.09 -22.42
CA ASN A 206 -7.89 -12.14 -21.46
C ASN A 206 -8.36 -11.51 -20.14
N GLN A 207 -9.58 -11.84 -19.72
CA GLN A 207 -10.19 -11.30 -18.50
C GLN A 207 -9.41 -11.67 -17.24
N GLU A 208 -8.77 -12.84 -17.18
CA GLU A 208 -7.99 -13.24 -16.01
C GLU A 208 -6.76 -12.34 -15.82
N LEU A 209 -6.10 -11.95 -16.92
CA LEU A 209 -4.98 -11.02 -16.88
C LEU A 209 -5.43 -9.61 -16.52
N GLN A 210 -6.62 -9.18 -16.98
CA GLN A 210 -7.22 -7.92 -16.56
C GLN A 210 -7.51 -7.93 -15.05
N LYS A 211 -8.04 -9.04 -14.50
CA LYS A 211 -8.31 -9.19 -13.07
C LYS A 211 -7.04 -9.11 -12.24
N ARG A 212 -5.98 -9.80 -12.65
CA ARG A 212 -4.65 -9.71 -12.03
C ARG A 212 -4.10 -8.28 -12.07
N GLY A 213 -4.20 -7.60 -13.21
CA GLY A 213 -3.81 -6.20 -13.35
C GLY A 213 -4.59 -5.26 -12.41
N LEU A 214 -5.91 -5.44 -12.31
CA LEU A 214 -6.77 -4.69 -11.40
C LEU A 214 -6.42 -4.92 -9.93
N TYR A 215 -6.13 -6.17 -9.57
CA TYR A 215 -5.71 -6.52 -8.22
C TYR A 215 -4.39 -5.82 -7.87
N LEU A 216 -3.36 -5.93 -8.71
CA LEU A 216 -2.07 -5.25 -8.53
C LEU A 216 -2.24 -3.74 -8.39
N LEU A 217 -3.05 -3.12 -9.26
CA LEU A 217 -3.31 -1.68 -9.18
C LEU A 217 -3.97 -1.27 -7.86
N GLY A 218 -4.76 -2.14 -7.25
CA GLY A 218 -5.34 -1.94 -5.93
C GLY A 218 -4.31 -1.81 -4.80
N PHE A 219 -3.19 -2.55 -4.88
CA PHE A 219 -2.06 -2.44 -3.93
C PHE A 219 -1.12 -1.29 -4.27
N PHE A 220 -1.01 -0.95 -5.56
CA PHE A 220 -0.09 0.09 -6.06
C PHE A 220 -0.81 1.26 -6.74
N PRO A 221 -1.72 1.99 -6.06
CA PRO A 221 -2.55 3.03 -6.67
C PRO A 221 -1.73 4.22 -7.21
N LYS A 222 -0.50 4.43 -6.71
CA LYS A 222 0.45 5.46 -7.20
C LYS A 222 0.88 5.22 -8.65
N LEU A 223 0.69 4.02 -9.19
CA LEU A 223 1.02 3.68 -10.58
C LEU A 223 -0.08 4.09 -11.57
N MET A 224 -1.15 4.77 -11.14
CA MET A 224 -2.24 5.21 -12.01
C MET A 224 -1.77 6.23 -13.08
N THR A 225 -1.74 5.83 -14.36
CA THR A 225 -1.51 6.72 -15.53
C THR A 225 -2.82 7.22 -16.15
N SER A 226 -2.75 8.21 -17.04
CA SER A 226 -3.91 8.68 -17.83
C SER A 226 -4.49 7.58 -18.72
N LYS A 227 -3.64 6.73 -19.28
CA LYS A 227 -4.04 5.59 -20.10
C LYS A 227 -4.72 4.50 -19.26
N ILE A 228 -4.17 4.15 -18.10
CA ILE A 228 -4.82 3.25 -17.14
C ILE A 228 -6.19 3.82 -16.74
N TYR A 229 -6.27 5.11 -16.40
CA TYR A 229 -7.53 5.77 -16.08
C TYR A 229 -8.57 5.58 -17.18
N ASN A 230 -8.22 5.81 -18.45
CA ASN A 230 -9.13 5.63 -19.58
C ASN A 230 -9.58 4.17 -19.76
N ILE A 231 -8.70 3.19 -19.50
CA ILE A 231 -9.06 1.76 -19.51
C ILE A 231 -10.06 1.46 -18.39
N LEU A 232 -9.79 1.91 -17.17
CA LEU A 232 -10.68 1.69 -16.03
C LEU A 232 -12.06 2.30 -16.24
N MET A 233 -12.14 3.49 -16.86
CA MET A 233 -13.41 4.12 -17.21
C MET A 233 -14.28 3.25 -18.13
N LYS A 234 -13.67 2.45 -19.02
CA LYS A 234 -14.40 1.45 -19.82
C LYS A 234 -14.79 0.25 -18.97
N PHE A 235 -13.94 -0.19 -18.05
CA PHE A 235 -14.20 -1.32 -17.17
C PHE A 235 -15.35 -1.12 -16.20
N VAL A 236 -15.71 0.12 -15.87
CA VAL A 236 -16.91 0.42 -15.07
C VAL A 236 -18.20 -0.10 -15.73
N GLN A 237 -18.21 -0.35 -17.04
CA GLN A 237 -19.36 -0.91 -17.77
C GLN A 237 -19.17 -2.39 -18.15
N ASN A 238 -18.15 -3.06 -17.63
CA ASN A 238 -17.85 -4.46 -17.98
C ASN A 238 -18.99 -5.40 -17.55
N LYS A 239 -19.27 -6.45 -18.34
CA LYS A 239 -20.26 -7.47 -17.97
C LYS A 239 -19.86 -8.23 -16.70
N ASP A 240 -18.55 -8.48 -16.51
CA ASP A 240 -18.02 -9.14 -15.32
C ASP A 240 -18.08 -8.20 -14.10
N PRO A 241 -18.83 -8.56 -13.05
CA PRO A 241 -18.99 -7.73 -11.84
C PRO A 241 -17.72 -7.57 -11.03
N TRP A 242 -16.80 -8.54 -11.07
CA TRP A 242 -15.51 -8.43 -10.40
C TRP A 242 -14.68 -7.34 -11.07
N ILE A 243 -14.60 -7.35 -12.41
CA ILE A 243 -13.86 -6.34 -13.18
C ILE A 243 -14.44 -4.94 -12.92
N ARG A 244 -15.77 -4.78 -12.97
CA ARG A 244 -16.42 -3.49 -12.62
C ARG A 244 -16.05 -3.02 -11.22
N ALA A 245 -16.20 -3.89 -10.22
CA ALA A 245 -16.02 -3.53 -8.82
C ALA A 245 -14.58 -3.10 -8.52
N TYR A 246 -13.59 -3.85 -9.01
CA TYR A 246 -12.18 -3.53 -8.79
C TYR A 246 -11.69 -2.36 -9.64
N ALA A 247 -12.29 -2.12 -10.81
CA ALA A 247 -12.04 -0.89 -11.56
C ALA A 247 -12.55 0.34 -10.79
N LEU A 248 -13.75 0.29 -10.20
CA LEU A 248 -14.28 1.34 -9.35
C LEU A 248 -13.43 1.58 -8.10
N LYS A 249 -12.96 0.50 -7.45
CA LYS A 249 -12.00 0.56 -6.35
C LYS A 249 -10.71 1.28 -6.76
N ALA A 250 -10.11 0.90 -7.88
CA ALA A 250 -8.89 1.54 -8.37
C ALA A 250 -9.12 3.02 -8.73
N LEU A 251 -10.24 3.35 -9.37
CA LEU A 251 -10.64 4.73 -9.68
C LEU A 251 -10.86 5.58 -8.42
N ASN A 252 -11.24 4.98 -7.29
CA ASN A 252 -11.39 5.70 -6.02
C ASN A 252 -10.08 6.34 -5.52
N SER A 253 -8.92 5.95 -6.05
CA SER A 253 -7.66 6.68 -5.80
C SER A 253 -7.64 8.09 -6.41
N LYS A 254 -8.46 8.35 -7.43
CA LYS A 254 -8.60 9.65 -8.09
C LYS A 254 -9.81 10.39 -7.53
N LYS A 255 -9.61 11.64 -7.10
CA LYS A 255 -10.69 12.50 -6.59
C LYS A 255 -11.36 13.24 -7.75
N GLY A 256 -12.68 13.46 -7.69
CA GLY A 256 -13.39 14.31 -8.64
C GLY A 256 -14.85 13.90 -8.87
N LYS A 257 -15.69 14.90 -9.17
CA LYS A 257 -17.16 14.78 -9.34
C LYS A 257 -17.57 13.63 -10.27
N LYS A 258 -16.85 13.43 -11.37
CA LYS A 258 -17.13 12.35 -12.34
C LYS A 258 -17.02 10.95 -11.70
N ILE A 259 -15.98 10.72 -10.89
CA ILE A 259 -15.75 9.44 -10.21
C ILE A 259 -16.77 9.25 -9.11
N ASP A 260 -17.09 10.34 -8.39
CA ASP A 260 -18.12 10.33 -7.36
C ASP A 260 -19.46 9.88 -7.98
N LEU A 261 -19.89 10.48 -9.10
CA LEU A 261 -21.08 10.06 -9.85
C LEU A 261 -21.07 8.59 -10.29
N LEU A 262 -19.91 8.05 -10.68
CA LEU A 262 -19.80 6.64 -11.05
C LEU A 262 -19.95 5.71 -9.85
N LEU A 263 -19.28 6.02 -8.73
CA LEU A 263 -19.43 5.28 -7.48
C LEU A 263 -20.89 5.32 -7.02
N LEU A 264 -21.59 6.44 -7.19
CA LEU A 264 -23.01 6.56 -6.87
C LEU A 264 -23.89 5.65 -7.70
N LYS A 265 -23.72 5.68 -9.01
CA LYS A 265 -24.47 4.79 -9.91
C LYS A 265 -24.22 3.32 -9.55
N ALA A 266 -22.98 2.99 -9.19
CA ALA A 266 -22.58 1.64 -8.84
C ALA A 266 -23.12 1.14 -7.49
N LEU A 267 -23.64 2.02 -6.63
CA LEU A 267 -24.36 1.58 -5.44
C LEU A 267 -25.68 0.89 -5.74
N LYS A 268 -26.31 1.24 -6.87
CA LYS A 268 -27.51 0.59 -7.43
C LYS A 268 -27.15 -0.46 -8.50
N ASP A 269 -25.88 -0.87 -8.57
CA ASP A 269 -25.44 -1.89 -9.52
C ASP A 269 -26.20 -3.21 -9.28
N SER A 270 -26.55 -3.92 -10.35
CA SER A 270 -27.31 -5.17 -10.30
C SER A 270 -26.61 -6.24 -9.46
N HIS A 271 -25.27 -6.26 -9.44
CA HIS A 271 -24.50 -7.30 -8.78
C HIS A 271 -24.10 -6.93 -7.33
N PRO A 272 -24.35 -7.82 -6.33
CA PRO A 272 -24.04 -7.55 -4.92
C PRO A 272 -22.58 -7.20 -4.61
N LEU A 273 -21.62 -7.85 -5.29
CA LEU A 273 -20.18 -7.59 -5.10
C LEU A 273 -19.81 -6.13 -5.37
N VAL A 274 -20.34 -5.54 -6.46
CA VAL A 274 -20.06 -4.15 -6.83
C VAL A 274 -20.57 -3.23 -5.74
N ARG A 275 -21.83 -3.44 -5.31
CA ARG A 275 -22.42 -2.66 -4.21
C ARG A 275 -21.60 -2.76 -2.93
N LYS A 276 -21.14 -3.96 -2.56
CA LYS A 276 -20.34 -4.20 -1.35
C LYS A 276 -19.00 -3.45 -1.41
N ILE A 277 -18.24 -3.60 -2.50
CA ILE A 277 -16.93 -2.95 -2.66
C ILE A 277 -17.11 -1.44 -2.66
N VAL A 278 -18.06 -0.90 -3.43
CA VAL A 278 -18.32 0.53 -3.48
C VAL A 278 -18.71 1.08 -2.11
N LYS A 279 -19.60 0.40 -1.35
CA LYS A 279 -19.92 0.79 0.04
C LYS A 279 -18.67 0.88 0.92
N LEU A 280 -17.75 -0.09 0.83
CA LEU A 280 -16.50 -0.08 1.60
C LEU A 280 -15.58 1.08 1.19
N GLU A 281 -15.41 1.31 -0.11
CA GLU A 281 -14.58 2.38 -0.65
C GLU A 281 -15.10 3.78 -0.28
N LEU A 282 -16.42 3.95 -0.22
CA LEU A 282 -17.06 5.19 0.19
C LEU A 282 -16.91 5.46 1.70
N ARG A 283 -16.86 4.42 2.55
CA ARG A 283 -16.53 4.59 3.99
C ARG A 283 -15.15 5.22 4.19
N LEU A 284 -14.20 4.92 3.30
CA LEU A 284 -12.86 5.52 3.31
C LEU A 284 -12.85 6.97 2.81
N ARG A 285 -13.96 7.49 2.29
CA ARG A 285 -14.15 8.88 1.90
C ARG A 285 -15.23 9.55 2.76
N PRO A 286 -14.91 9.97 4.00
CA PRO A 286 -15.85 10.67 4.85
C PRO A 286 -16.32 12.04 4.30
N PHE A 287 -15.77 12.52 3.18
CA PHE A 287 -16.00 13.85 2.61
C PHE A 287 -16.41 13.86 1.13
N LEU A 288 -17.22 12.90 0.69
CA LEU A 288 -17.79 12.97 -0.66
C LEU A 288 -18.80 14.12 -0.74
N ARG A 289 -18.52 15.10 -1.60
CA ARG A 289 -19.42 16.22 -1.89
C ARG A 289 -20.56 15.82 -2.81
N SER A 290 -21.28 14.75 -2.49
CA SER A 290 -22.50 14.36 -3.18
C SER A 290 -23.61 14.11 -2.18
N ILE A 291 -24.64 14.92 -2.29
CA ILE A 291 -25.86 14.76 -1.53
C ILE A 291 -26.61 13.49 -1.95
N GLU A 292 -26.63 13.16 -3.24
CA GLU A 292 -27.31 11.98 -3.78
C GLU A 292 -26.78 10.69 -3.14
N LEU A 293 -25.49 10.66 -2.78
CA LEU A 293 -24.87 9.54 -2.09
C LEU A 293 -25.50 9.29 -0.75
N TYR A 294 -25.52 10.35 0.05
CA TYR A 294 -25.93 10.23 1.42
C TYR A 294 -27.44 10.01 1.50
N LEU A 295 -28.22 10.56 0.56
CA LEU A 295 -29.62 10.19 0.40
C LEU A 295 -29.78 8.69 0.15
N TYR A 296 -29.04 8.11 -0.81
CA TYR A 296 -29.09 6.66 -1.04
C TYR A 296 -28.63 5.83 0.17
N LEU A 297 -27.58 6.27 0.88
CA LEU A 297 -27.07 5.57 2.06
C LEU A 297 -28.03 5.64 3.26
N LEU A 298 -28.82 6.72 3.39
CA LEU A 298 -29.90 6.81 4.38
C LEU A 298 -31.02 5.79 4.14
N GLU A 299 -31.31 5.46 2.88
CA GLU A 299 -32.33 4.47 2.50
C GLU A 299 -31.90 3.02 2.81
N GLN A 300 -30.62 2.77 3.08
CA GLN A 300 -30.12 1.42 3.33
C GLN A 300 -30.61 0.88 4.68
N LYS A 301 -30.88 -0.43 4.74
CA LYS A 301 -31.31 -1.10 5.98
C LYS A 301 -30.20 -1.16 7.05
N ASP A 302 -28.92 -1.12 6.66
CA ASP A 302 -27.80 -1.26 7.59
C ASP A 302 -27.45 0.04 8.30
N SER A 303 -27.27 -0.03 9.63
CA SER A 303 -27.01 1.15 10.47
C SER A 303 -25.75 1.91 10.08
N GLN A 304 -24.71 1.20 9.66
CA GLN A 304 -23.44 1.83 9.31
C GLN A 304 -23.57 2.75 8.08
N SER A 305 -24.34 2.35 7.07
CA SER A 305 -24.63 3.20 5.91
C SER A 305 -25.36 4.47 6.32
N LYS A 306 -26.38 4.36 7.18
CA LYS A 306 -27.13 5.52 7.69
C LYS A 306 -26.25 6.49 8.50
N ILE A 307 -25.38 5.97 9.38
CA ILE A 307 -24.44 6.80 10.15
C ILE A 307 -23.48 7.56 9.24
N VAL A 308 -22.90 6.88 8.24
CA VAL A 308 -22.02 7.53 7.25
C VAL A 308 -22.78 8.61 6.49
N ALA A 309 -24.04 8.35 6.15
CA ALA A 309 -24.89 9.31 5.48
C ALA A 309 -25.18 10.56 6.32
N LEU A 310 -25.59 10.40 7.57
CA LEU A 310 -25.88 11.52 8.48
C LEU A 310 -24.63 12.39 8.72
N LYS A 311 -23.46 11.77 8.92
CA LYS A 311 -22.17 12.47 9.01
C LYS A 311 -21.88 13.27 7.75
N GLY A 312 -22.00 12.61 6.61
CA GLY A 312 -21.77 13.19 5.30
C GLY A 312 -22.66 14.40 5.04
N LEU A 313 -23.98 14.23 5.17
CA LEU A 313 -24.95 15.30 5.03
C LEU A 313 -24.67 16.46 5.96
N SER A 314 -24.28 16.18 7.20
CA SER A 314 -23.95 17.21 8.18
C SER A 314 -22.76 18.08 7.77
N ILE A 315 -21.81 17.54 7.01
CA ILE A 315 -20.64 18.26 6.51
C ILE A 315 -20.97 19.06 5.24
N LEU A 316 -21.87 18.54 4.39
CA LEU A 316 -22.24 19.22 3.14
C LEU A 316 -22.90 20.58 3.37
N GLY A 317 -23.62 20.75 4.48
CA GLY A 317 -24.29 22.02 4.80
C GLY A 317 -25.55 22.30 3.97
N GLU A 318 -26.04 21.34 3.18
CA GLU A 318 -27.26 21.50 2.39
C GLU A 318 -28.53 21.35 3.25
N ARG A 319 -29.13 22.49 3.64
CA ARG A 319 -30.30 22.53 4.54
C ARG A 319 -31.55 21.78 4.04
N LYS A 320 -31.67 21.52 2.73
CA LYS A 320 -32.80 20.77 2.16
C LYS A 320 -32.93 19.34 2.69
N VAL A 321 -31.88 18.79 3.29
CA VAL A 321 -31.88 17.44 3.88
C VAL A 321 -32.34 17.40 5.34
N LEU A 322 -32.62 18.56 5.95
CA LEU A 322 -33.06 18.63 7.35
C LEU A 322 -34.31 17.77 7.66
N PRO A 323 -35.36 17.72 6.81
CA PRO A 323 -36.49 16.82 7.05
C PRO A 323 -36.06 15.36 7.24
N LEU A 324 -35.19 14.87 6.37
CA LEU A 324 -34.67 13.49 6.42
C LEU A 324 -33.79 13.25 7.66
N ILE A 325 -32.97 14.21 8.06
CA ILE A 325 -32.18 14.10 9.30
C ILE A 325 -33.12 14.03 10.52
N ARG A 326 -34.20 14.81 10.53
CA ARG A 326 -35.19 14.83 11.63
C ARG A 326 -35.91 13.50 11.77
N GLU A 327 -36.25 12.83 10.68
CA GLU A 327 -36.88 11.50 10.70
C GLU A 327 -35.99 10.46 11.41
N ASN A 328 -34.67 10.60 11.30
CA ASN A 328 -33.73 9.68 11.95
C ASN A 328 -33.61 9.88 13.48
N LEU A 329 -34.26 10.89 14.06
CA LEU A 329 -34.45 10.97 15.52
C LEU A 329 -35.36 9.84 16.04
N ASP A 330 -36.27 9.36 15.21
CA ASP A 330 -37.25 8.32 15.56
C ASP A 330 -36.71 6.90 15.28
N SER A 331 -35.42 6.77 14.95
CA SER A 331 -34.73 5.48 14.74
C SER A 331 -34.70 4.62 16.02
N THR A 332 -34.78 3.30 15.86
CA THR A 332 -34.62 2.33 16.97
C THR A 332 -33.17 2.11 17.39
N ASP A 333 -32.20 2.49 16.53
CA ASP A 333 -30.76 2.38 16.82
C ASP A 333 -30.25 3.67 17.48
N PRO A 334 -29.74 3.62 18.74
CA PRO A 334 -29.20 4.76 19.46
C PRO A 334 -28.00 5.44 18.74
N SER A 335 -27.24 4.70 17.95
CA SER A 335 -26.09 5.25 17.21
C SER A 335 -26.55 6.15 16.07
N ILE A 336 -27.63 5.75 15.39
CA ILE A 336 -28.27 6.58 14.34
C ILE A 336 -28.89 7.82 14.98
N GLN A 337 -29.61 7.66 16.10
CA GLN A 337 -30.20 8.79 16.82
C GLN A 337 -29.13 9.80 17.27
N ALA A 338 -28.02 9.33 17.86
CA ALA A 338 -26.92 10.19 18.28
C ALA A 338 -26.33 10.99 17.11
N GLU A 339 -26.11 10.35 15.95
CA GLU A 339 -25.58 11.05 14.79
C GLU A 339 -26.59 12.04 14.19
N ALA A 340 -27.88 11.71 14.17
CA ALA A 340 -28.93 12.63 13.75
C ALA A 340 -28.96 13.88 14.65
N ILE A 341 -28.90 13.70 15.98
CA ILE A 341 -28.86 14.80 16.95
C ILE A 341 -27.62 15.69 16.71
N MET A 342 -26.44 15.10 16.54
CA MET A 342 -25.22 15.85 16.24
C MET A 342 -25.33 16.61 14.91
N ALA A 343 -25.90 15.99 13.87
CA ALA A 343 -26.09 16.64 12.58
C ALA A 343 -26.99 17.88 12.71
N LEU A 344 -28.13 17.76 13.40
CA LEU A 344 -29.06 18.87 13.65
C LEU A 344 -28.40 19.99 14.47
N GLY A 345 -27.55 19.64 15.43
CA GLY A 345 -26.72 20.59 16.17
C GLY A 345 -25.76 21.38 15.28
N ARG A 346 -25.06 20.71 14.33
CA ARG A 346 -24.17 21.37 13.35
C ARG A 346 -24.95 22.32 12.43
N TYR A 347 -26.15 21.92 12.01
CA TYR A 347 -27.06 22.75 11.21
C TYR A 347 -27.73 23.90 11.97
N GLN A 348 -27.60 23.93 13.30
CA GLN A 348 -28.34 24.83 14.18
C GLN A 348 -29.85 24.79 13.91
N ASP A 349 -30.40 23.58 13.77
CA ASP A 349 -31.80 23.39 13.46
C ASP A 349 -32.71 23.59 14.68
N TYR A 350 -33.14 24.84 14.89
CA TYR A 350 -33.93 25.22 16.06
C TYR A 350 -35.32 24.57 16.14
N GLN A 351 -35.87 24.12 15.00
CA GLN A 351 -37.14 23.40 14.94
C GLN A 351 -37.05 22.03 15.62
N SER A 352 -35.85 21.44 15.68
CA SER A 352 -35.62 20.15 16.31
C SER A 352 -35.44 20.22 17.82
N ILE A 353 -35.30 21.41 18.42
CA ILE A 353 -35.06 21.55 19.86
C ILE A 353 -36.10 20.79 20.71
N PRO A 354 -37.43 20.90 20.48
CA PRO A 354 -38.41 20.16 21.26
C PRO A 354 -38.24 18.64 21.17
N LYS A 355 -37.82 18.12 20.00
CA LYS A 355 -37.54 16.70 19.80
C LYS A 355 -36.19 16.26 20.39
N ILE A 356 -35.21 17.15 20.51
CA ILE A 356 -33.88 16.84 21.07
C ILE A 356 -33.89 16.84 22.62
N ILE A 357 -34.67 17.70 23.26
CA ILE A 357 -34.71 17.82 24.73
C ILE A 357 -34.95 16.48 25.45
N PRO A 358 -35.90 15.61 25.03
CA PRO A 358 -36.12 14.31 25.67
C PRO A 358 -34.88 13.40 25.71
N PHE A 359 -33.93 13.56 24.78
CA PHE A 359 -32.70 12.75 24.74
C PHE A 359 -31.74 13.04 25.91
N LEU A 360 -31.89 14.18 26.59
CA LEU A 360 -31.15 14.47 27.83
C LEU A 360 -31.49 13.51 28.98
N HIS A 361 -32.62 12.82 28.89
CA HIS A 361 -33.16 11.95 29.93
C HIS A 361 -33.07 10.45 29.58
N ARG A 362 -32.48 10.10 28.43
CA ARG A 362 -32.30 8.71 28.00
C ARG A 362 -31.29 7.98 28.88
N LYS A 363 -31.36 6.64 28.95
CA LYS A 363 -30.44 5.85 29.77
C LYS A 363 -29.04 5.81 29.15
N GLU A 364 -28.99 5.84 27.82
CA GLU A 364 -27.79 5.74 27.00
C GLU A 364 -26.95 7.03 27.11
N PRO A 365 -25.72 6.96 27.65
CA PRO A 365 -24.87 8.15 27.80
C PRO A 365 -24.53 8.84 26.48
N SER A 366 -24.38 8.08 25.38
CA SER A 366 -24.11 8.62 24.05
C SER A 366 -25.21 9.57 23.55
N LEU A 367 -26.48 9.23 23.80
CA LEU A 367 -27.63 10.07 23.44
C LEU A 367 -27.67 11.35 24.27
N LYS A 368 -27.42 11.26 25.59
CA LYS A 368 -27.32 12.43 26.45
C LYS A 368 -26.23 13.39 25.99
N LEU A 369 -25.04 12.86 25.72
CA LEU A 369 -23.89 13.65 25.27
C LEU A 369 -24.16 14.33 23.93
N ALA A 370 -24.73 13.60 22.96
CA ALA A 370 -25.11 14.16 21.66
C ALA A 370 -26.13 15.30 21.83
N ALA A 371 -27.14 15.12 22.68
CA ALA A 371 -28.15 16.14 22.95
C ALA A 371 -27.57 17.37 23.64
N LEU A 372 -26.73 17.19 24.66
CA LEU A 372 -26.04 18.30 25.33
C LEU A 372 -25.22 19.13 24.34
N TRP A 373 -24.37 18.46 23.56
CA TRP A 373 -23.54 19.11 22.56
C TRP A 373 -24.38 19.87 21.52
N ALA A 374 -25.42 19.23 20.97
CA ALA A 374 -26.26 19.83 19.95
C ALA A 374 -27.02 21.06 20.49
N LEU A 375 -27.64 20.94 21.66
CA LEU A 375 -28.34 22.05 22.31
C LEU A 375 -27.39 23.17 22.68
N GLY A 376 -26.19 22.87 23.19
CA GLY A 376 -25.12 23.84 23.44
C GLY A 376 -24.77 24.63 22.18
N LYS A 377 -24.55 23.94 21.06
CA LYS A 377 -24.19 24.53 19.76
C LYS A 377 -25.28 25.40 19.15
N MET A 378 -26.56 25.10 19.42
CA MET A 378 -27.71 25.85 18.91
C MET A 378 -27.90 27.22 19.58
N GLY A 379 -27.42 27.41 20.82
CA GLY A 379 -27.40 28.73 21.48
C GLY A 379 -28.77 29.37 21.76
N LYS A 380 -29.87 28.59 21.82
CA LYS A 380 -31.22 29.14 22.09
C LYS A 380 -31.56 29.15 23.57
N LYS A 381 -31.73 30.34 24.18
CA LYS A 381 -31.94 30.53 25.64
C LYS A 381 -33.02 29.62 26.26
N LYS A 382 -34.04 29.21 25.50
CA LYS A 382 -35.08 28.27 25.95
C LYS A 382 -34.55 26.92 26.45
N VAL A 383 -33.34 26.51 26.05
CA VAL A 383 -32.76 25.23 26.47
C VAL A 383 -32.01 25.30 27.80
N ILE A 384 -31.72 26.51 28.30
CA ILE A 384 -30.92 26.74 29.52
C ILE A 384 -31.44 25.95 30.73
N PRO A 385 -32.75 25.94 31.06
CA PRO A 385 -33.26 25.16 32.20
C PRO A 385 -32.96 23.67 32.09
N HIS A 386 -32.99 23.11 30.87
CA HIS A 386 -32.70 21.70 30.62
C HIS A 386 -31.21 21.39 30.77
N LEU A 387 -30.34 22.27 30.27
CA LEU A 387 -28.89 22.14 30.43
C LEU A 387 -28.46 22.30 31.90
N ILE A 388 -29.07 23.24 32.64
CA ILE A 388 -28.86 23.38 34.09
C ILE A 388 -29.24 22.09 34.81
N ARG A 389 -30.40 21.50 34.51
CA ARG A 389 -30.80 20.22 35.11
C ARG A 389 -29.79 19.10 34.82
N ALA A 390 -29.31 18.99 33.58
CA ALA A 390 -28.32 17.99 33.19
C ALA A 390 -26.95 18.19 33.87
N SER A 391 -26.63 19.41 34.32
CA SER A 391 -25.40 19.67 35.09
C SER A 391 -25.41 19.10 36.51
N TYR A 392 -26.52 18.48 36.94
CA TYR A 392 -26.65 17.73 38.20
C TYR A 392 -26.74 16.20 37.97
N ASP A 393 -26.47 15.71 36.75
CA ASP A 393 -26.54 14.28 36.45
C ASP A 393 -25.56 13.47 37.34
N LYS A 394 -25.94 12.23 37.69
CA LYS A 394 -25.10 11.34 38.49
C LYS A 394 -23.73 11.10 37.86
N HIS A 395 -23.65 11.13 36.53
CA HIS A 395 -22.42 10.83 35.80
C HIS A 395 -21.56 12.09 35.57
N PRO A 396 -20.29 12.13 36.02
CA PRO A 396 -19.46 13.33 35.97
C PRO A 396 -19.22 13.85 34.55
N PHE A 397 -19.07 12.98 33.56
CA PHE A 397 -18.92 13.42 32.16
C PHE A 397 -20.17 14.12 31.61
N ILE A 398 -21.37 13.74 32.06
CA ILE A 398 -22.61 14.42 31.65
C ILE A 398 -22.67 15.80 32.29
N ARG A 399 -22.32 15.91 33.58
CA ARG A 399 -22.22 17.21 34.26
C ARG A 399 -21.23 18.14 33.57
N LYS A 400 -20.02 17.64 33.27
CA LYS A 400 -18.97 18.39 32.55
C LYS A 400 -19.50 18.92 31.22
N MET A 401 -20.05 18.03 30.38
CA MET A 401 -20.57 18.40 29.06
C MET A 401 -21.73 19.41 29.16
N ALA A 402 -22.57 19.31 30.20
CA ALA A 402 -23.63 20.28 30.44
C ALA A 402 -23.08 21.66 30.80
N ILE A 403 -22.06 21.74 31.67
CA ILE A 403 -21.36 23.00 32.01
C ILE A 403 -20.67 23.59 30.76
N GLU A 404 -19.98 22.78 29.97
CA GLU A 404 -19.37 23.22 28.71
C GLU A 404 -20.42 23.74 27.73
N SER A 405 -21.54 23.05 27.59
CA SER A 405 -22.67 23.46 26.74
C SER A 405 -23.28 24.79 27.21
N LEU A 406 -23.40 24.98 28.53
CA LEU A 406 -23.87 26.21 29.14
C LEU A 406 -22.94 27.40 28.86
N SER A 407 -21.63 27.18 28.64
CA SER A 407 -20.65 28.24 28.33
C SER A 407 -20.91 28.99 27.01
N HIS A 408 -21.85 28.51 26.20
CA HIS A 408 -22.30 29.19 24.98
C HIS A 408 -23.46 30.17 25.21
N TYR A 409 -23.97 30.28 26.44
CA TYR A 409 -25.12 31.11 26.78
C TYR A 409 -24.70 32.26 27.67
N TYR A 410 -25.10 33.49 27.33
CA TYR A 410 -24.96 34.69 28.16
C TYR A 410 -26.28 34.99 28.92
N ASP A 411 -26.50 34.29 30.05
CA ASP A 411 -27.69 34.36 30.91
C ASP A 411 -27.34 34.22 32.41
N PRO A 412 -27.76 35.14 33.31
CA PRO A 412 -27.38 35.15 34.73
C PRO A 412 -27.54 33.82 35.48
N ARG A 413 -28.52 33.00 35.09
CA ARG A 413 -28.75 31.66 35.69
C ARG A 413 -27.57 30.73 35.44
N VAL A 414 -26.85 30.93 34.34
CA VAL A 414 -25.67 30.15 33.95
C VAL A 414 -24.47 30.50 34.81
N LEU A 415 -24.24 31.79 35.09
CA LEU A 415 -23.17 32.21 36.00
C LEU A 415 -23.36 31.61 37.38
N GLU A 416 -24.59 31.68 37.91
CA GLU A 416 -24.90 31.07 39.21
C GLU A 416 -24.63 29.56 39.21
N ARG A 417 -24.98 28.87 38.11
CA ARG A 417 -24.67 27.45 37.97
C ARG A 417 -23.18 27.17 37.92
N PHE A 418 -22.38 27.98 37.23
CA PHE A 418 -20.92 27.83 37.22
C PHE A 418 -20.34 27.96 38.63
N ILE A 419 -20.73 29.01 39.38
CA ILE A 419 -20.22 29.22 40.74
C ILE A 419 -20.50 28.00 41.64
N ILE A 420 -21.68 27.39 41.52
CA ILE A 420 -21.99 26.17 42.27
C ILE A 420 -21.16 24.96 41.75
N ALA A 421 -20.95 24.84 40.44
CA ALA A 421 -20.16 23.75 39.85
C ALA A 421 -18.66 23.80 40.18
N LEU A 422 -18.15 24.90 40.74
CA LEU A 422 -16.80 24.97 41.31
C LEU A 422 -16.61 24.04 42.52
N ASP A 423 -17.70 23.61 43.17
CA ASP A 423 -17.69 22.68 44.31
C ASP A 423 -18.00 21.23 43.88
N ASP A 424 -18.01 20.94 42.57
CA ASP A 424 -18.30 19.59 42.08
C ASP A 424 -17.20 18.60 42.52
N PRO A 425 -17.53 17.35 42.90
CA PRO A 425 -16.54 16.34 43.26
C PRO A 425 -15.51 16.05 42.14
N SER A 426 -15.92 16.19 40.88
CA SER A 426 -15.06 15.91 39.72
C SER A 426 -14.21 17.13 39.34
N PRO A 427 -12.87 17.00 39.28
CA PRO A 427 -11.98 18.07 38.83
C PRO A 427 -12.29 18.58 37.42
N ASP A 428 -12.72 17.69 36.52
CA ASP A 428 -13.12 18.03 35.17
C ASP A 428 -14.31 18.99 35.11
N VAL A 429 -15.31 18.77 35.98
CA VAL A 429 -16.50 19.63 36.07
C VAL A 429 -16.11 21.00 36.64
N ARG A 430 -15.25 21.01 37.66
CA ARG A 430 -14.70 22.25 38.21
C ARG A 430 -13.93 23.03 37.16
N TRP A 431 -13.08 22.37 36.37
CA TRP A 431 -12.34 22.99 35.28
C TRP A 431 -13.25 23.59 34.22
N ALA A 432 -14.25 22.84 33.75
CA ALA A 432 -15.23 23.34 32.80
C ALA A 432 -15.95 24.59 33.33
N SER A 433 -16.26 24.62 34.63
CA SER A 433 -16.86 25.78 35.29
C SER A 433 -15.93 27.00 35.33
N ILE A 434 -14.66 26.81 35.71
CA ILE A 434 -13.65 27.88 35.70
C ILE A 434 -13.51 28.48 34.30
N GLN A 435 -13.43 27.63 33.27
CA GLN A 435 -13.34 28.08 31.88
C GLN A 435 -14.61 28.86 31.47
N GLY A 436 -15.78 28.38 31.86
CA GLY A 436 -17.06 29.07 31.65
C GLY A 436 -17.09 30.46 32.28
N LEU A 437 -16.68 30.58 33.55
CA LEU A 437 -16.61 31.84 34.28
C LEU A 437 -15.60 32.80 33.65
N ARG A 438 -14.37 32.34 33.37
CA ARG A 438 -13.32 33.14 32.71
C ARG A 438 -13.77 33.66 31.35
N LYS A 439 -14.38 32.80 30.54
CA LYS A 439 -14.87 33.16 29.19
C LYS A 439 -15.93 34.26 29.24
N TRP A 440 -16.74 34.28 30.29
CA TRP A 440 -17.82 35.24 30.45
C TRP A 440 -17.39 36.56 31.07
N THR A 441 -16.58 36.50 32.13
CA THR A 441 -16.28 37.67 32.97
C THR A 441 -14.89 38.23 32.74
N GLY A 442 -13.99 37.46 32.12
CA GLY A 442 -12.55 37.76 32.03
C GLY A 442 -11.79 37.61 33.36
N LEU A 443 -12.48 37.29 34.47
CA LEU A 443 -11.90 37.25 35.81
C LEU A 443 -11.41 35.84 36.19
N PHE A 444 -10.40 35.80 37.06
CA PHE A 444 -9.88 34.57 37.65
C PHE A 444 -9.49 34.79 39.10
N PHE A 445 -10.04 33.98 40.02
CA PHE A 445 -9.79 34.09 41.47
C PHE A 445 -8.89 32.97 42.00
N GLY A 446 -7.84 32.60 41.25
CA GLY A 446 -6.70 31.85 41.80
C GLY A 446 -6.98 30.41 42.23
N TYR A 447 -7.50 29.57 41.33
CA TYR A 447 -7.79 28.18 41.63
C TYR A 447 -7.47 27.25 40.47
N ALA A 448 -6.61 26.25 40.71
CA ALA A 448 -6.47 25.11 39.81
C ALA A 448 -7.31 23.91 40.30
N PRO A 449 -8.03 23.19 39.42
CA PRO A 449 -8.96 22.11 39.81
C PRO A 449 -8.38 21.00 40.69
N TRP A 450 -7.05 20.81 40.68
CA TRP A 450 -6.33 19.75 41.40
C TRP A 450 -5.64 20.24 42.68
N GLU A 451 -5.79 21.52 43.06
CA GLU A 451 -5.22 22.08 44.29
C GLU A 451 -6.01 21.67 45.55
N LYS A 452 -5.41 21.94 46.71
CA LYS A 452 -5.99 21.64 48.03
C LYS A 452 -7.35 22.36 48.24
N LYS A 453 -8.20 21.80 49.10
CA LYS A 453 -9.59 22.28 49.33
C LYS A 453 -9.65 23.72 49.82
N GLU A 454 -8.61 24.21 50.50
CA GLU A 454 -8.55 25.57 51.02
C GLU A 454 -8.52 26.61 49.89
N SER A 455 -7.69 26.40 48.86
CA SER A 455 -7.62 27.27 47.67
C SER A 455 -8.94 27.27 46.90
N GLN A 456 -9.59 26.11 46.79
CA GLN A 456 -10.92 25.97 46.21
C GLN A 456 -11.96 26.81 46.95
N HIS A 457 -11.97 26.73 48.28
CA HIS A 457 -12.92 27.45 49.12
C HIS A 457 -12.77 28.97 48.98
N ILE A 458 -11.53 29.49 49.00
CA ILE A 458 -11.23 30.91 48.83
C ILE A 458 -11.74 31.42 47.48
N ALA A 459 -11.48 30.68 46.39
CA ALA A 459 -11.93 31.06 45.06
C ALA A 459 -13.46 31.07 44.95
N ILE A 460 -14.15 30.08 45.52
CA ILE A 460 -15.62 30.04 45.57
C ILE A 460 -16.18 31.24 46.34
N LEU A 461 -15.59 31.61 47.48
CA LEU A 461 -16.00 32.80 48.23
C LEU A 461 -15.80 34.08 47.43
N GLY A 462 -14.67 34.20 46.71
CA GLY A 462 -14.40 35.31 45.79
C GLY A 462 -15.48 35.44 44.72
N TRP A 463 -15.84 34.34 44.04
CA TRP A 463 -16.91 34.31 43.05
C TRP A 463 -18.28 34.66 43.64
N LYS A 464 -18.65 34.12 44.81
CA LYS A 464 -19.90 34.45 45.50
C LYS A 464 -19.98 35.93 45.88
N LYS A 465 -18.88 36.50 46.39
CA LYS A 465 -18.79 37.92 46.75
C LYS A 465 -18.95 38.81 45.52
N TRP A 466 -18.21 38.52 44.46
CA TRP A 466 -18.32 39.25 43.18
C TRP A 466 -19.74 39.14 42.60
N TRP A 467 -20.34 37.97 42.58
CA TRP A 467 -21.69 37.80 42.01
C TRP A 467 -22.76 38.59 42.79
N ARG A 468 -22.62 38.70 44.11
CA ARG A 468 -23.51 39.55 44.93
C ARG A 468 -23.38 41.04 44.59
N THR A 469 -22.21 41.53 44.16
CA THR A 469 -22.06 42.94 43.76
C THR A 469 -22.65 43.22 42.39
N GLN A 470 -22.75 42.22 41.50
CA GLN A 470 -23.38 42.37 40.18
C GLN A 470 -24.91 42.26 40.18
N LYS A 471 -25.50 41.72 41.26
CA LYS A 471 -26.95 41.61 41.45
C LYS A 471 -27.58 42.86 42.09
N LYS A 472 -26.77 43.77 42.60
CA LYS A 472 -27.18 45.11 43.05
C LYS A 472 -27.10 46.04 41.86
#